data_AF-A0AAN6VSZ7-F1
#
_entry.id   AF-A0AAN6VSZ7-F1
#
_cell.length_a   1.000
_cell.length_b   1.000
_cell.length_c   1.000
_cell.angle_alpha   90.00
_cell.angle_beta   90.00
_cell.angle_gamma   90.00
#
_symmetry.space_group_name_H-M   'P 1'
#
loop_
_entity.id
_entity.type
_entity.pdbx_description
1 polymer ?
#
loop_
_entity_poly.entity_id
_entity_poly.type
_entity_poly.pdbx_seq_one_letter_code
_entity_poly.pdbx_strand_id
1 'polypeptide(L)'
;MVPPAVVHHEGKQYVLKDILPGDFQYILELQKLVEGSAHVRTLVDNIPDRHMFIYPFLDTNLQLVRTVAIAPSVKKNILRDALAGLADLHDKSVYHTDIKPANIMMDSFKQNDSTIRFRNVRITDLEDAVVLPPDSQGLGKRLSGNQFWRSPEAWARAAQHTPADIFSFGLVAIYVWLDRMVFFSDEANEAEDPSDMILRLHVSRFVNDVEDFGSFVEYHGGEEDPFVQRFIGLLCTFNGEDKKRAPFSRWHPVDPQFKDLVCKMTCLDPLRRITAREALQHPWFSD
;
A
#
# COMPACT_ATOMS: atom_id res chain seq x y z
N MET A 1 -0.01 20.27 5.67
CA MET A 1 1.35 20.01 5.15
C MET A 1 1.68 21.08 4.14
N VAL A 2 2.82 21.75 4.26
CA VAL A 2 3.33 22.65 3.22
C VAL A 2 3.78 21.75 2.06
N PRO A 3 3.40 22.03 0.79
CA PRO A 3 3.89 21.24 -0.33
C PRO A 3 5.43 21.33 -0.39
N PRO A 4 6.13 20.22 -0.69
CA PRO A 4 7.58 20.23 -0.68
C PRO A 4 8.13 21.17 -1.74
N ALA A 5 9.24 21.85 -1.42
CA ALA A 5 9.79 22.89 -2.28
C ALA A 5 10.41 22.26 -3.54
N VAL A 6 10.05 22.78 -4.71
CA VAL A 6 10.63 22.36 -6.00
C VAL A 6 11.72 23.35 -6.40
N VAL A 7 12.92 22.84 -6.69
CA VAL A 7 14.06 23.64 -7.16
C VAL A 7 14.54 23.16 -8.53
N HIS A 8 15.25 24.05 -9.23
CA HIS A 8 15.83 23.76 -10.55
C HIS A 8 17.36 23.84 -10.46
N HIS A 9 18.05 22.83 -10.98
CA HIS A 9 19.50 22.81 -11.09
C HIS A 9 19.92 22.07 -12.36
N GLU A 10 20.77 22.70 -13.18
CA GLU A 10 21.26 22.14 -14.46
C GLU A 10 20.15 21.61 -15.38
N GLY A 11 19.02 22.34 -15.46
CA GLY A 11 17.88 21.95 -16.31
C GLY A 11 17.05 20.77 -15.78
N LYS A 12 17.32 20.29 -14.56
CA LYS A 12 16.54 19.26 -13.87
C LYS A 12 15.79 19.84 -12.68
N GLN A 13 14.68 19.21 -12.33
CA GLN A 13 13.86 19.56 -11.17
C GLN A 13 14.12 18.59 -10.01
N TYR A 14 14.11 19.13 -8.80
CA TYR A 14 14.30 18.38 -7.56
C TYR A 14 13.28 18.80 -6.52
N VAL A 15 13.01 17.90 -5.58
CA VAL A 15 12.12 18.11 -4.44
C VAL A 15 12.96 18.13 -3.18
N LEU A 16 12.87 19.20 -2.39
CA LEU A 16 13.46 19.28 -1.07
C LEU A 16 12.42 18.85 -0.04
N LYS A 17 12.84 17.98 0.88
CA LYS A 17 12.00 17.52 1.99
C LYS A 17 12.75 17.62 3.30
N ASP A 18 12.11 18.24 4.28
CA ASP A 18 12.59 18.28 5.66
C ASP A 18 12.44 16.90 6.30
N ILE A 19 13.45 16.51 7.06
CA ILE A 19 13.52 15.26 7.82
C ILE A 19 13.59 15.62 9.30
N LEU A 20 12.88 14.85 10.12
CA LEU A 20 12.96 15.03 11.56
C LEU A 20 14.40 14.85 12.03
N PRO A 21 14.94 15.75 12.88
CA PRO A 21 16.35 15.69 13.27
C PRO A 21 16.81 14.35 13.85
N GLY A 22 15.93 13.63 14.55
CA GLY A 22 16.22 12.30 15.12
C GLY A 22 16.29 11.16 14.10
N ASP A 23 15.70 11.34 12.92
CA ASP A 23 15.51 10.27 11.94
C ASP A 23 16.47 10.37 10.75
N PHE A 24 17.20 11.48 10.61
CA PHE A 24 18.02 11.78 9.42
C PHE A 24 19.00 10.66 9.07
N GLN A 25 19.85 10.25 10.02
CA GLN A 25 20.86 9.22 9.76
C GLN A 25 20.22 7.87 9.45
N TYR A 26 19.16 7.53 10.17
CA TYR A 26 18.44 6.27 10.01
C TYR A 26 17.80 6.17 8.62
N ILE A 27 17.08 7.21 8.18
CA ILE A 27 16.43 7.23 6.86
C ILE A 27 17.50 7.28 5.75
N LEU A 28 18.61 8.00 5.95
CA LEU A 28 19.72 8.03 4.99
C LEU A 28 20.31 6.63 4.78
N GLU A 29 20.55 5.88 5.86
CA GLU A 29 21.05 4.50 5.79
C GLU A 29 20.05 3.54 5.16
N LEU A 30 18.76 3.65 5.51
CA LEU A 30 17.68 2.86 4.92
C LEU A 30 17.63 3.06 3.41
N GLN A 31 17.69 4.31 2.92
CA GLN A 31 17.61 4.58 1.48
C GLN A 31 18.82 4.05 0.70
N LYS A 32 20.02 4.01 1.30
CA LYS A 32 21.19 3.39 0.67
C LYS A 32 21.00 1.90 0.40
N LEU A 33 20.18 1.19 1.19
CA LEU A 33 19.91 -0.24 0.96
C LEU A 33 19.20 -0.49 -0.38
N VAL A 34 18.49 0.52 -0.90
CA VAL A 34 17.58 0.41 -2.04
C VAL A 34 17.87 1.43 -3.15
N GLU A 35 19.01 2.15 -3.07
CA GLU A 35 19.42 3.17 -4.05
C GLU A 35 19.64 2.62 -5.47
N GLY A 36 19.88 1.31 -5.59
CA GLY A 36 20.02 0.62 -6.86
C GLY A 36 18.70 0.26 -7.55
N SER A 37 17.56 0.45 -6.89
CA SER A 37 16.25 0.12 -7.48
C SER A 37 15.83 1.15 -8.52
N ALA A 38 15.37 0.68 -9.68
CA ALA A 38 14.75 1.54 -10.69
C ALA A 38 13.33 2.01 -10.28
N HIS A 39 12.71 1.31 -9.32
CA HIS A 39 11.31 1.40 -8.94
C HIS A 39 11.09 1.91 -7.51
N VAL A 40 12.16 2.35 -6.83
CA VAL A 40 12.09 3.07 -5.55
C VAL A 40 12.74 4.43 -5.75
N ARG A 41 12.10 5.50 -5.28
CA ARG A 41 12.66 6.85 -5.33
C ARG A 41 13.48 7.09 -4.07
N THR A 42 14.79 7.10 -4.22
CA THR A 42 15.74 7.50 -3.18
C THR A 42 16.23 8.92 -3.37
N LEU A 43 16.85 9.49 -2.32
CA LEU A 43 17.53 10.78 -2.40
C LEU A 43 18.68 10.73 -3.41
N VAL A 44 18.94 11.86 -4.06
CA VAL A 44 20.13 12.08 -4.89
C VAL A 44 21.20 12.88 -4.16
N ASP A 45 20.80 13.65 -3.16
CA ASP A 45 21.69 14.48 -2.35
C ASP A 45 21.00 14.86 -1.02
N ASN A 46 21.75 15.43 -0.07
CA ASN A 46 21.24 15.83 1.24
C ASN A 46 21.96 17.08 1.79
N ILE A 47 21.30 17.77 2.73
CA ILE A 47 21.83 18.93 3.43
C ILE A 47 21.76 18.64 4.94
N PRO A 48 22.79 18.00 5.53
CA PRO A 48 22.76 17.56 6.93
C PRO A 48 22.45 18.68 7.92
N ASP A 49 23.07 19.85 7.77
CA ASP A 49 22.88 21.00 8.69
C ASP A 49 21.44 21.53 8.70
N ARG A 50 20.66 21.21 7.66
CA ARG A 50 19.24 21.58 7.55
C ARG A 50 18.30 20.39 7.71
N HIS A 51 18.83 19.19 7.94
CA HIS A 51 18.08 17.93 7.95
C HIS A 51 17.20 17.78 6.71
N MET A 52 17.72 18.10 5.52
CA MET A 52 16.96 18.02 4.26
C MET A 52 17.48 16.92 3.35
N PHE A 53 16.56 16.23 2.68
CA PHE A 53 16.86 15.36 1.56
C PHE A 53 16.40 15.97 0.24
N ILE A 54 17.18 15.72 -0.80
CA ILE A 54 16.94 16.18 -2.16
C ILE A 54 16.58 14.96 -3.00
N TYR A 55 15.38 14.94 -3.56
CA TYR A 55 14.86 13.85 -4.38
C TYR A 55 14.72 14.29 -5.83
N PRO A 56 14.83 13.37 -6.81
CA PRO A 56 14.42 13.67 -8.16
C PRO A 56 12.92 14.01 -8.19
N PHE A 57 12.56 15.02 -8.97
CA PHE A 57 11.17 15.37 -9.23
C PHE A 57 10.49 14.27 -10.07
N LEU A 58 9.21 14.03 -9.79
CA LEU A 58 8.31 13.18 -10.58
C LEU A 58 7.00 13.95 -10.78
N ASP A 59 6.44 13.93 -11.98
CA ASP A 59 5.35 14.81 -12.39
C ASP A 59 4.05 14.62 -11.59
N THR A 60 3.72 13.39 -11.22
CA THR A 60 2.42 13.05 -10.62
C THR A 60 2.50 11.81 -9.72
N ASN A 61 1.36 11.46 -9.10
CA ASN A 61 1.17 10.23 -8.34
C ASN A 61 -0.16 9.57 -8.70
N LEU A 62 -0.32 8.29 -8.31
CA LEU A 62 -1.50 7.51 -8.65
C LEU A 62 -2.82 8.10 -8.12
N GLN A 63 -2.79 8.91 -7.05
CA GLN A 63 -4.01 9.54 -6.50
C GLN A 63 -4.51 10.71 -7.38
N LEU A 64 -3.61 11.36 -8.12
CA LEU A 64 -3.93 12.53 -8.95
C LEU A 64 -4.31 12.17 -10.39
N VAL A 65 -4.18 10.91 -10.78
CA VAL A 65 -4.55 10.45 -12.12
C VAL A 65 -5.96 9.87 -12.13
N ARG A 66 -6.71 10.17 -13.20
CA ARG A 66 -8.03 9.59 -13.42
C ARG A 66 -7.88 8.17 -13.96
N THR A 67 -7.89 7.15 -13.09
CA THR A 67 -7.54 5.78 -13.48
C THR A 67 -8.48 5.22 -14.56
N VAL A 68 -9.77 5.59 -14.58
CA VAL A 68 -10.72 5.18 -15.64
C VAL A 68 -10.31 5.64 -17.05
N ALA A 69 -9.48 6.67 -17.18
CA ALA A 69 -8.98 7.15 -18.46
C ALA A 69 -7.71 6.43 -18.95
N ILE A 70 -7.15 5.51 -18.15
CA ILE A 70 -5.90 4.81 -18.45
C ILE A 70 -6.22 3.45 -19.08
N ALA A 71 -5.59 3.13 -20.21
CA ALA A 71 -5.77 1.84 -20.87
C ALA A 71 -5.35 0.66 -19.96
N PRO A 72 -6.03 -0.50 -20.01
CA PRO A 72 -5.73 -1.65 -19.15
C PRO A 72 -4.26 -2.11 -19.18
N SER A 73 -3.63 -2.15 -20.36
CA SER A 73 -2.22 -2.49 -20.49
C SER A 73 -1.29 -1.51 -19.76
N VAL A 74 -1.64 -0.22 -19.76
CA VAL A 74 -0.88 0.83 -19.04
C VAL A 74 -1.10 0.70 -17.53
N LYS A 75 -2.33 0.43 -17.08
CA LYS A 75 -2.62 0.15 -15.66
C LYS A 75 -1.80 -1.04 -15.15
N LYS A 76 -1.74 -2.12 -15.92
CA LYS A 76 -0.97 -3.33 -15.60
C LYS A 76 0.52 -3.04 -15.49
N ASN A 77 1.09 -2.26 -16.41
CA ASN A 77 2.49 -1.82 -16.34
C ASN A 77 2.77 -0.98 -15.09
N ILE A 78 1.90 -0.03 -14.74
CA ILE A 78 2.06 0.78 -13.53
C ILE A 78 2.06 -0.10 -12.28
N LEU A 79 1.10 -1.03 -12.18
CA LEU A 79 1.03 -1.96 -11.05
C LEU A 79 2.24 -2.89 -10.99
N ARG A 80 2.74 -3.38 -12.13
CA ARG A 80 3.93 -4.22 -12.18
C ARG A 80 5.17 -3.47 -11.71
N ASP A 81 5.39 -2.25 -12.20
CA ASP A 81 6.55 -1.44 -11.84
C ASP A 81 6.49 -1.01 -10.36
N ALA A 82 5.32 -0.64 -9.85
CA ALA A 82 5.14 -0.32 -8.43
C ALA A 82 5.37 -1.57 -7.55
N LEU A 83 4.86 -2.73 -7.93
CA LEU A 83 5.08 -3.98 -7.21
C LEU A 83 6.55 -4.42 -7.26
N ALA A 84 7.27 -4.14 -8.36
CA ALA A 84 8.71 -4.35 -8.45
C ALA A 84 9.47 -3.50 -7.43
N GLY A 85 9.09 -2.23 -7.28
CA GLY A 85 9.64 -1.37 -6.23
C GLY A 85 9.35 -1.91 -4.83
N LEU A 86 8.15 -2.42 -4.59
CA LEU A 86 7.80 -3.00 -3.29
C LEU A 86 8.61 -4.25 -3.00
N ALA A 87 8.81 -5.10 -4.02
CA ALA A 87 9.64 -6.29 -3.90
C ALA A 87 11.12 -5.94 -3.63
N ASP A 88 11.64 -4.88 -4.24
CA ASP A 88 13.01 -4.39 -3.97
C ASP A 88 13.17 -3.90 -2.52
N LEU A 89 12.15 -3.24 -1.95
CA LEU A 89 12.12 -2.89 -0.52
C LEU A 89 12.12 -4.16 0.36
N HIS A 90 11.23 -5.09 0.06
CA HIS A 90 11.02 -6.31 0.86
C HIS A 90 12.24 -7.25 0.84
N ASP A 91 12.96 -7.33 -0.28
CA ASP A 91 14.23 -8.09 -0.37
C ASP A 91 15.33 -7.54 0.55
N LYS A 92 15.20 -6.28 1.00
CA LYS A 92 16.08 -5.62 1.98
C LYS A 92 15.48 -5.57 3.38
N SER A 93 14.38 -6.30 3.61
CA SER A 93 13.62 -6.27 4.86
C SER A 93 13.10 -4.85 5.22
N VAL A 94 12.89 -4.00 4.22
CA VAL A 94 12.29 -2.67 4.40
C VAL A 94 10.78 -2.82 4.33
N TYR A 95 10.11 -2.58 5.44
CA TYR A 95 8.66 -2.44 5.55
C TYR A 95 8.28 -0.97 5.34
N HIS A 96 7.52 -0.66 4.29
CA HIS A 96 7.19 0.72 3.93
C HIS A 96 6.21 1.37 4.91
N THR A 97 5.21 0.62 5.39
CA THR A 97 4.20 1.02 6.39
C THR A 97 3.08 1.95 5.91
N ASP A 98 3.16 2.50 4.69
CA ASP A 98 2.17 3.46 4.17
C ASP A 98 2.03 3.40 2.64
N ILE A 99 1.90 2.18 2.11
CA ILE A 99 1.58 1.97 0.70
C ILE A 99 0.17 2.49 0.39
N LYS A 100 0.11 3.50 -0.49
CA LYS A 100 -1.12 4.16 -0.97
C LYS A 100 -0.87 4.83 -2.32
N PRO A 101 -1.91 5.21 -3.09
CA PRO A 101 -1.73 5.83 -4.40
C PRO A 101 -0.90 7.12 -4.39
N ALA A 102 -0.98 7.93 -3.33
CA ALA A 102 -0.19 9.16 -3.21
C ALA A 102 1.33 8.90 -3.13
N ASN A 103 1.74 7.71 -2.68
CA ASN A 103 3.15 7.34 -2.48
C ASN A 103 3.72 6.54 -3.66
N ILE A 104 2.95 6.35 -4.73
CA ILE A 104 3.41 5.78 -6.00
C ILE A 104 3.43 6.90 -7.03
N MET A 105 4.63 7.41 -7.29
CA MET A 105 4.88 8.55 -8.17
C MET A 105 5.40 8.11 -9.55
N MET A 106 5.23 8.96 -10.55
CA MET A 106 5.62 8.67 -11.94
C MET A 106 5.72 9.95 -12.77
N ASP A 107 6.48 9.88 -13.87
CA ASP A 107 6.50 10.91 -14.90
C ASP A 107 5.36 10.69 -15.89
N SER A 108 4.76 11.78 -16.35
CA SER A 108 3.69 11.77 -17.33
C SER A 108 4.16 12.41 -18.64
N PHE A 109 3.84 11.78 -19.77
CA PHE A 109 4.19 12.34 -21.08
C PHE A 109 3.10 12.06 -22.10
N LYS A 110 2.97 12.94 -23.10
CA LYS A 110 2.04 12.76 -24.22
C LYS A 110 2.75 12.05 -25.37
N GLN A 111 2.12 11.03 -25.93
CA GLN A 111 2.52 10.46 -27.20
C GLN A 111 2.01 11.32 -28.37
N ASN A 112 2.45 11.00 -29.59
CA ASN A 112 2.09 11.74 -30.81
C ASN A 112 0.58 11.77 -31.07
N ASP A 113 -0.16 10.77 -30.60
CA ASP A 113 -1.62 10.68 -30.68
C ASP A 113 -2.34 11.40 -29.51
N SER A 114 -1.61 12.21 -28.74
CA SER A 114 -2.09 12.89 -27.53
C SER A 114 -2.49 11.97 -26.37
N THR A 115 -2.23 10.66 -26.45
CA THR A 115 -2.46 9.75 -25.32
C THR A 115 -1.44 10.01 -24.21
N ILE A 116 -1.91 10.03 -22.97
CA ILE A 116 -1.04 10.19 -21.80
C ILE A 116 -0.44 8.82 -21.46
N ARG A 117 0.87 8.79 -21.31
CA ARG A 117 1.65 7.64 -20.87
C ARG A 117 2.46 7.99 -19.64
N PHE A 118 2.89 6.95 -18.96
CA PHE A 118 3.63 7.05 -17.71
C PHE A 118 4.92 6.26 -17.81
N ARG A 119 5.96 6.74 -17.13
CA ARG A 119 7.26 6.08 -16.98
C ARG A 119 7.85 6.40 -15.60
N ASN A 120 8.94 5.75 -15.25
CA ASN A 120 9.61 5.96 -13.96
C ASN A 120 8.64 5.82 -12.77
N VAL A 121 7.79 4.78 -12.82
CA VAL A 121 6.89 4.45 -11.72
C VAL A 121 7.73 4.00 -10.53
N ARG A 122 7.62 4.73 -9.42
CA ARG A 122 8.43 4.53 -8.23
C ARG A 122 7.60 4.62 -6.96
N ILE A 123 7.87 3.72 -6.03
CA ILE A 123 7.47 3.87 -4.63
C ILE A 123 8.32 4.97 -3.99
N THR A 124 7.71 5.80 -3.15
CA THR A 124 8.31 6.99 -2.53
C THR A 124 7.84 7.11 -1.07
N ASP A 125 8.35 8.09 -0.33
CA ASP A 125 7.88 8.40 1.05
C ASP A 125 8.34 7.34 2.08
N LEU A 126 9.66 7.11 2.13
CA LEU A 126 10.30 6.11 2.99
C LEU A 126 10.59 6.62 4.40
N GLU A 127 10.12 7.81 4.77
CA GLU A 127 10.42 8.44 6.06
C GLU A 127 9.76 7.72 7.24
N ASP A 128 8.63 7.06 7.01
CA ASP A 128 7.97 6.21 8.01
C ASP A 128 8.39 4.73 7.94
N ALA A 129 9.18 4.36 6.92
CA ALA A 129 9.59 2.99 6.66
C ALA A 129 10.55 2.46 7.73
N VAL A 130 10.49 1.16 7.96
CA VAL A 130 11.34 0.49 8.95
C VAL A 130 12.09 -0.70 8.38
N VAL A 131 13.34 -0.90 8.81
CA VAL A 131 14.07 -2.14 8.53
C VAL A 131 13.71 -3.16 9.60
N LEU A 132 13.00 -4.23 9.22
CA LEU A 132 12.55 -5.29 10.12
C LEU A 132 13.07 -6.64 9.64
N PRO A 133 14.16 -7.16 10.23
CA PRO A 133 14.63 -8.51 9.96
C PRO A 133 13.50 -9.56 10.11
N PRO A 134 13.52 -10.67 9.34
CA PRO A 134 12.45 -11.67 9.38
C PRO A 134 12.20 -12.30 10.75
N ASP A 135 13.23 -12.36 11.59
CA ASP A 135 13.19 -12.88 12.97
C ASP A 135 12.82 -11.81 14.02
N SER A 136 12.56 -10.57 13.59
CA SER A 136 12.10 -9.51 14.49
C SER A 136 10.68 -9.77 14.99
N GLN A 137 10.37 -9.24 16.17
CA GLN A 137 9.02 -9.27 16.76
C GLN A 137 7.98 -8.47 15.95
N GLY A 138 8.38 -7.83 14.86
CA GLY A 138 7.54 -6.95 14.04
C GLY A 138 7.29 -5.59 14.68
N LEU A 139 6.68 -4.70 13.89
CA LEU A 139 6.28 -3.37 14.35
C LEU A 139 4.93 -3.46 15.07
N GLY A 140 4.96 -3.68 16.38
CA GLY A 140 3.77 -3.69 17.23
C GLY A 140 3.40 -2.31 17.79
N LYS A 141 2.18 -2.18 18.34
CA LYS A 141 1.64 -1.01 19.08
C LYS A 141 1.46 0.28 18.27
N ARG A 142 2.14 0.44 17.13
CA ARG A 142 1.99 1.58 16.22
C ARG A 142 0.81 1.35 15.28
N LEU A 143 -0.08 2.33 15.19
CA LEU A 143 -1.11 2.39 14.15
C LEU A 143 -0.49 3.01 12.89
N SER A 144 0.02 2.17 11.99
CA SER A 144 0.73 2.60 10.79
C SER A 144 -0.21 2.75 9.58
N GLY A 145 0.21 3.55 8.61
CA GLY A 145 -0.45 3.70 7.32
C GLY A 145 -1.72 4.55 7.32
N ASN A 146 -2.14 4.99 6.14
CA ASN A 146 -3.40 5.70 5.94
C ASN A 146 -4.63 4.78 6.14
N GLN A 147 -5.66 5.28 6.82
CA GLN A 147 -6.83 4.50 7.22
C GLN A 147 -7.57 3.78 6.09
N PHE A 148 -7.56 4.31 4.87
CA PHE A 148 -8.25 3.72 3.72
C PHE A 148 -7.43 2.67 2.97
N TRP A 149 -6.16 2.50 3.35
CA TRP A 149 -5.21 1.55 2.73
C TRP A 149 -4.63 0.56 3.75
N ARG A 150 -4.91 0.74 5.04
CA ARG A 150 -4.34 -0.01 6.15
C ARG A 150 -4.79 -1.48 6.17
N SER A 151 -3.90 -2.38 6.59
CA SER A 151 -4.18 -3.80 6.80
C SER A 151 -4.92 -4.09 8.12
N PRO A 152 -5.58 -5.26 8.28
CA PRO A 152 -6.27 -5.62 9.52
C PRO A 152 -5.36 -5.67 10.76
N GLU A 153 -4.18 -6.25 10.65
CA GLU A 153 -3.21 -6.37 11.75
C GLU A 153 -2.60 -5.02 12.15
N ALA A 154 -2.49 -4.08 11.21
CA ALA A 154 -2.14 -2.69 11.51
C ALA A 154 -3.25 -1.97 12.28
N TRP A 155 -4.53 -2.21 11.95
CA TRP A 155 -5.67 -1.76 12.76
C TRP A 155 -5.66 -2.36 14.17
N ALA A 156 -5.28 -3.62 14.30
CA ALA A 156 -5.12 -4.29 15.58
C ALA A 156 -3.93 -3.79 16.41
N ARG A 157 -3.01 -3.04 15.78
CA ARG A 157 -1.70 -2.70 16.35
C ARG A 157 -0.92 -3.95 16.78
N ALA A 158 -1.19 -5.08 16.11
CA ALA A 158 -0.46 -6.32 16.28
C ALA A 158 0.93 -6.22 15.65
N ALA A 159 1.73 -7.28 15.74
CA ALA A 159 3.00 -7.36 15.04
C ALA A 159 2.77 -7.15 13.53
N GLN A 160 3.52 -6.25 12.91
CA GLN A 160 3.44 -5.94 11.48
C GLN A 160 4.79 -6.17 10.82
N HIS A 161 4.75 -6.71 9.61
CA HIS A 161 5.91 -6.94 8.74
C HIS A 161 5.53 -6.61 7.28
N THR A 162 6.39 -6.98 6.33
CA THR A 162 6.17 -6.76 4.89
C THR A 162 4.83 -7.27 4.32
N PRO A 163 4.17 -8.33 4.84
CA PRO A 163 2.83 -8.71 4.37
C PRO A 163 1.75 -7.65 4.59
N ALA A 164 1.94 -6.70 5.52
CA ALA A 164 1.03 -5.56 5.69
C ALA A 164 1.05 -4.64 4.46
N ASP A 165 2.24 -4.38 3.89
CA ASP A 165 2.36 -3.62 2.65
C ASP A 165 1.68 -4.34 1.47
N ILE A 166 1.73 -5.68 1.42
CA ILE A 166 1.07 -6.47 0.37
C ILE A 166 -0.44 -6.27 0.42
N PHE A 167 -1.03 -6.28 1.62
CA PHE A 167 -2.46 -6.03 1.77
C PHE A 167 -2.82 -4.64 1.24
N SER A 168 -2.08 -3.62 1.67
CA SER A 168 -2.23 -2.24 1.20
C SER A 168 -2.07 -2.12 -0.33
N PHE A 169 -1.11 -2.83 -0.90
CA PHE A 169 -0.90 -2.88 -2.35
C PHE A 169 -2.07 -3.56 -3.08
N GLY A 170 -2.67 -4.60 -2.51
CA GLY A 170 -3.88 -5.22 -3.05
C GLY A 170 -5.05 -4.22 -3.16
N LEU A 171 -5.20 -3.32 -2.19
CA LEU A 171 -6.17 -2.23 -2.26
C LEU A 171 -5.81 -1.21 -3.36
N VAL A 172 -4.54 -0.85 -3.48
CA VAL A 172 -4.04 0.02 -4.57
C VAL A 172 -4.34 -0.62 -5.93
N ALA A 173 -4.12 -1.93 -6.08
CA ALA A 173 -4.41 -2.64 -7.31
C ALA A 173 -5.90 -2.54 -7.67
N ILE A 174 -6.80 -2.74 -6.69
CA ILE A 174 -8.25 -2.57 -6.89
C ILE A 174 -8.57 -1.14 -7.32
N TYR A 175 -7.99 -0.14 -6.67
CA TYR A 175 -8.18 1.26 -7.03
C TYR A 175 -7.75 1.55 -8.47
N VAL A 176 -6.55 1.13 -8.86
CA VAL A 176 -6.04 1.37 -10.21
C VAL A 176 -6.88 0.62 -11.26
N TRP A 177 -7.22 -0.64 -11.01
CA TRP A 177 -7.91 -1.47 -11.99
C TRP A 177 -9.39 -1.08 -12.15
N LEU A 178 -10.09 -0.88 -11.02
CA LEU A 178 -11.54 -0.70 -10.96
C LEU A 178 -12.00 0.75 -10.65
N ASP A 179 -11.07 1.69 -10.48
CA ASP A 179 -11.36 3.09 -10.09
C ASP A 179 -12.15 3.18 -8.77
N ARG A 180 -11.86 2.27 -7.83
CA ARG A 180 -12.60 2.15 -6.57
C ARG A 180 -11.69 2.10 -5.35
N MET A 181 -11.80 3.11 -4.49
CA MET A 181 -11.23 3.06 -3.14
C MET A 181 -12.13 2.21 -2.24
N VAL A 182 -11.67 1.01 -1.86
CA VAL A 182 -12.52 -0.01 -1.22
C VAL A 182 -13.10 0.44 0.13
N PHE A 183 -12.31 1.18 0.90
CA PHE A 183 -12.65 1.59 2.26
C PHE A 183 -13.06 3.06 2.40
N PHE A 184 -13.06 3.81 1.30
CA PHE A 184 -13.47 5.21 1.32
C PHE A 184 -15.00 5.33 1.30
N SER A 185 -15.51 6.25 2.14
CA SER A 185 -16.81 6.87 2.00
C SER A 185 -16.72 8.30 2.53
N ASP A 186 -17.61 9.19 2.10
CA ASP A 186 -17.61 10.58 2.58
C ASP A 186 -17.84 10.61 4.10
N GLU A 187 -18.74 9.75 4.60
CA GLU A 187 -19.03 9.63 6.04
C GLU A 187 -17.81 9.15 6.84
N ALA A 188 -17.05 8.18 6.32
CA ALA A 188 -15.84 7.70 6.99
C ALA A 188 -14.70 8.74 6.93
N ASN A 189 -14.69 9.60 5.92
CA ASN A 189 -13.69 10.66 5.79
C ASN A 189 -13.95 11.84 6.73
N GLU A 190 -15.22 12.09 7.06
CA GLU A 190 -15.65 13.18 7.95
C GLU A 190 -15.79 12.76 9.42
N ALA A 191 -15.85 11.45 9.70
CA ALA A 191 -15.96 10.94 11.06
C ALA A 191 -14.70 11.18 11.91
N GLU A 192 -14.90 11.47 13.19
CA GLU A 192 -13.81 11.60 14.18
C GLU A 192 -13.08 10.26 14.41
N ASP A 193 -13.83 9.16 14.43
CA ASP A 193 -13.30 7.80 14.47
C ASP A 193 -14.05 6.89 13.47
N PRO A 194 -13.53 6.70 12.25
CA PRO A 194 -14.15 5.84 11.25
C PRO A 194 -13.80 4.36 11.39
N SER A 195 -13.12 3.95 12.48
CA SER A 195 -12.51 2.62 12.57
C SER A 195 -13.50 1.47 12.40
N ASP A 196 -14.68 1.50 13.06
CA ASP A 196 -15.70 0.46 12.88
C ASP A 196 -16.30 0.45 11.48
N MET A 197 -16.45 1.61 10.84
CA MET A 197 -16.95 1.72 9.47
C MET A 197 -15.99 1.03 8.49
N ILE A 198 -14.70 1.29 8.65
CA ILE A 198 -13.63 0.71 7.81
C ILE A 198 -13.45 -0.78 8.12
N LEU A 199 -13.35 -1.18 9.39
CA LEU A 199 -13.23 -2.60 9.79
C LEU A 199 -14.42 -3.43 9.32
N ARG A 200 -15.63 -2.87 9.35
CA ARG A 200 -16.81 -3.54 8.79
C ARG A 200 -16.68 -3.78 7.29
N LEU A 201 -15.99 -2.90 6.55
CA LEU A 201 -15.66 -3.14 5.14
C LEU A 201 -14.58 -4.22 4.97
N HIS A 202 -13.55 -4.27 5.82
CA HIS A 202 -12.60 -5.40 5.81
C HIS A 202 -13.33 -6.73 5.91
N VAL A 203 -14.23 -6.84 6.90
CA VAL A 203 -15.06 -8.03 7.14
C VAL A 203 -15.96 -8.36 5.94
N SER A 204 -16.60 -7.36 5.37
CA SER A 204 -17.51 -7.53 4.24
C SER A 204 -16.79 -7.97 2.96
N ARG A 205 -15.56 -7.46 2.72
CA ARG A 205 -14.87 -7.60 1.43
C ARG A 205 -13.83 -8.72 1.41
N PHE A 206 -13.15 -9.01 2.51
CA PHE A 206 -11.95 -9.85 2.48
C PHE A 206 -12.00 -11.10 3.38
N VAL A 207 -12.95 -11.21 4.32
CA VAL A 207 -13.17 -12.48 5.04
C VAL A 207 -13.81 -13.50 4.09
N ASN A 208 -13.07 -14.51 3.64
CA ASN A 208 -13.58 -15.47 2.65
C ASN A 208 -13.64 -16.92 3.17
N ASP A 209 -12.69 -17.33 4.02
CA ASP A 209 -12.51 -18.73 4.46
C ASP A 209 -12.47 -18.83 6.00
N VAL A 210 -12.99 -19.93 6.54
CA VAL A 210 -12.93 -20.28 7.97
C VAL A 210 -11.48 -20.54 8.38
N GLU A 211 -10.67 -21.16 7.51
CA GLU A 211 -9.26 -21.45 7.82
C GLU A 211 -8.44 -20.16 7.91
N ASP A 212 -8.58 -19.26 6.93
CA ASP A 212 -7.94 -17.92 6.94
C ASP A 212 -8.34 -17.12 8.19
N PHE A 213 -9.63 -17.20 8.56
CA PHE A 213 -10.12 -16.55 9.78
C PHE A 213 -9.54 -17.17 11.06
N GLY A 214 -9.43 -18.50 11.14
CA GLY A 214 -8.83 -19.18 12.29
C GLY A 214 -7.36 -18.80 12.49
N SER A 215 -6.55 -18.85 11.43
CA SER A 215 -5.14 -18.43 11.51
C SER A 215 -4.98 -16.94 11.82
N PHE A 216 -5.90 -16.09 11.35
CA PHE A 216 -5.96 -14.68 11.72
C PHE A 216 -6.20 -14.49 13.24
N VAL A 217 -7.13 -15.27 13.82
CA VAL A 217 -7.40 -15.24 15.27
C VAL A 217 -6.16 -15.68 16.06
N GLU A 218 -5.50 -16.75 15.64
CA GLU A 218 -4.25 -17.23 16.27
C GLU A 218 -3.14 -16.18 16.20
N TYR A 219 -2.96 -15.52 15.05
CA TYR A 219 -1.97 -14.45 14.87
C TYR A 219 -2.15 -13.29 15.87
N HIS A 220 -3.39 -13.00 16.27
CA HIS A 220 -3.72 -11.92 17.20
C HIS A 220 -3.72 -12.35 18.68
N GLY A 221 -3.36 -13.60 18.99
CA GLY A 221 -3.31 -14.10 20.36
C GLY A 221 -4.57 -14.84 20.82
N GLY A 222 -5.48 -15.18 19.91
CA GLY A 222 -6.64 -16.04 20.18
C GLY A 222 -7.97 -15.28 20.27
N GLU A 223 -9.05 -16.05 20.51
CA GLU A 223 -10.43 -15.52 20.49
C GLU A 223 -10.68 -14.45 21.56
N GLU A 224 -9.98 -14.49 22.69
CA GLU A 224 -10.14 -13.53 23.79
C GLU A 224 -9.45 -12.18 23.55
N ASP A 225 -8.69 -12.03 22.45
CA ASP A 225 -8.08 -10.76 22.11
C ASP A 225 -9.17 -9.69 21.84
N PRO A 226 -9.07 -8.47 22.43
CA PRO A 226 -10.10 -7.44 22.29
C PRO A 226 -10.35 -7.00 20.83
N PHE A 227 -9.32 -7.00 19.99
CA PHE A 227 -9.50 -6.67 18.58
C PHE A 227 -10.20 -7.80 17.85
N VAL A 228 -9.85 -9.06 18.12
CA VAL A 228 -10.54 -10.23 17.57
C VAL A 228 -12.03 -10.24 17.95
N GLN A 229 -12.36 -10.02 19.22
CA GLN A 229 -13.76 -9.91 19.68
C GLN A 229 -14.52 -8.79 18.97
N ARG A 230 -13.89 -7.62 18.80
CA ARG A 230 -14.45 -6.51 18.03
C ARG A 230 -14.71 -6.91 16.58
N PHE A 231 -13.74 -7.57 15.93
CA PHE A 231 -13.81 -7.98 14.53
C PHE A 231 -14.89 -9.07 14.31
N ILE A 232 -15.02 -10.04 15.23
CA ILE A 232 -16.11 -11.03 15.28
C ILE A 232 -17.46 -10.33 15.48
N GLY A 233 -17.55 -9.37 16.40
CA GLY A 233 -18.76 -8.58 16.63
C GLY A 233 -19.24 -7.89 15.35
N LEU A 234 -18.32 -7.29 14.59
CA LEU A 234 -18.62 -6.69 13.29
C LEU A 234 -19.08 -7.73 12.25
N LEU A 235 -18.47 -8.92 12.23
CA LEU A 235 -18.91 -10.04 11.37
C LEU A 235 -20.35 -10.46 11.66
N CYS A 236 -20.75 -10.53 12.93
CA CYS A 236 -22.11 -10.86 13.34
C CYS A 236 -23.15 -9.81 12.88
N THR A 237 -22.74 -8.59 12.54
CA THR A 237 -23.67 -7.55 12.02
C THR A 237 -24.25 -7.87 10.63
N PHE A 238 -23.72 -8.89 9.94
CA PHE A 238 -24.14 -9.32 8.60
C PHE A 238 -25.12 -10.52 8.59
N ASN A 239 -25.60 -10.97 9.75
CA ASN A 239 -26.47 -12.15 9.86
C ASN A 239 -27.96 -11.91 9.51
N GLY A 240 -28.34 -10.70 9.10
CA GLY A 240 -29.73 -10.35 8.72
C GLY A 240 -30.00 -10.43 7.21
N GLU A 241 -31.26 -10.64 6.82
CA GLU A 241 -31.69 -10.84 5.41
C GLU A 241 -31.27 -9.70 4.46
N ASP A 242 -31.23 -8.45 4.97
CA ASP A 242 -30.85 -7.24 4.21
C ASP A 242 -29.37 -6.83 4.33
N LYS A 243 -28.59 -7.50 5.18
CA LYS A 243 -27.20 -7.11 5.51
C LYS A 243 -26.20 -8.14 4.97
N LYS A 244 -26.27 -8.43 3.67
CA LYS A 244 -25.35 -9.39 3.05
C LYS A 244 -23.95 -8.81 2.87
N ARG A 245 -22.93 -9.62 3.17
CA ARG A 245 -21.53 -9.30 2.84
C ARG A 245 -21.34 -9.24 1.33
N ALA A 246 -20.37 -8.45 0.89
CA ALA A 246 -20.02 -8.30 -0.52
C ALA A 246 -18.55 -8.67 -0.75
N PRO A 247 -18.17 -9.96 -0.57
CA PRO A 247 -16.77 -10.37 -0.68
C PRO A 247 -16.21 -10.11 -2.07
N PHE A 248 -14.96 -9.63 -2.15
CA PHE A 248 -14.30 -9.26 -3.40
C PHE A 248 -14.20 -10.44 -4.38
N SER A 249 -14.01 -11.65 -3.87
CA SER A 249 -14.05 -12.90 -4.62
C SER A 249 -15.35 -13.09 -5.44
N ARG A 250 -16.45 -12.44 -5.04
CA ARG A 250 -17.75 -12.51 -5.71
C ARG A 250 -18.10 -11.27 -6.54
N TRP A 251 -17.23 -10.27 -6.62
CA TRP A 251 -17.50 -9.08 -7.45
C TRP A 251 -17.50 -9.46 -8.94
N HIS A 252 -18.39 -8.82 -9.70
CA HIS A 252 -18.53 -9.02 -11.14
C HIS A 252 -19.04 -7.71 -11.80
N PRO A 253 -18.56 -7.35 -13.00
CA PRO A 253 -17.49 -8.00 -13.77
C PRO A 253 -16.09 -7.64 -13.27
N VAL A 254 -15.24 -8.64 -13.03
CA VAL A 254 -13.81 -8.49 -12.68
C VAL A 254 -13.04 -9.64 -13.33
N ASP A 255 -11.88 -9.35 -13.92
CA ASP A 255 -10.98 -10.34 -14.50
C ASP A 255 -10.66 -11.47 -13.48
N PRO A 256 -10.82 -12.75 -13.82
CA PRO A 256 -10.60 -13.86 -12.88
C PRO A 256 -9.17 -13.94 -12.34
N GLN A 257 -8.15 -13.67 -13.16
CA GLN A 257 -6.76 -13.71 -12.70
C GLN A 257 -6.42 -12.51 -11.82
N PHE A 258 -6.97 -11.33 -12.13
CA PHE A 258 -6.85 -10.16 -11.26
C PHE A 258 -7.48 -10.42 -9.90
N LYS A 259 -8.66 -11.03 -9.92
CA LYS A 259 -9.39 -11.39 -8.71
C LYS A 259 -8.59 -12.36 -7.84
N ASP A 260 -8.03 -13.41 -8.45
CA ASP A 260 -7.17 -14.38 -7.77
C ASP A 260 -5.92 -13.71 -7.15
N LEU A 261 -5.23 -12.86 -7.91
CA LEU A 261 -4.08 -12.08 -7.43
C LEU A 261 -4.43 -11.25 -6.19
N VAL A 262 -5.50 -10.45 -6.26
CA VAL A 262 -5.91 -9.57 -5.17
C VAL A 262 -6.38 -10.37 -3.95
N CYS A 263 -7.07 -11.50 -4.13
CA CYS A 263 -7.44 -12.37 -3.02
C CYS A 263 -6.20 -12.94 -2.29
N LYS A 264 -5.14 -13.30 -3.02
CA LYS A 264 -3.86 -13.73 -2.43
C LYS A 264 -3.13 -12.61 -1.70
N MET A 265 -3.24 -11.37 -2.18
CA MET A 265 -2.66 -10.18 -1.52
C MET A 265 -3.44 -9.76 -0.27
N THR A 266 -4.77 -9.92 -0.27
CA THR A 266 -5.68 -9.45 0.78
C THR A 266 -6.20 -10.56 1.69
N CYS A 267 -5.49 -11.70 1.75
CA CYS A 267 -5.68 -12.76 2.75
C CYS A 267 -5.65 -12.18 4.16
N LEU A 268 -6.54 -12.62 5.07
CA LEU A 268 -6.57 -12.05 6.42
C LEU A 268 -5.30 -12.42 7.19
N ASP A 269 -4.93 -13.69 7.18
CA ASP A 269 -3.69 -14.16 7.78
C ASP A 269 -2.47 -13.56 7.07
N PRO A 270 -1.69 -12.70 7.74
CA PRO A 270 -0.48 -12.11 7.16
C PRO A 270 0.54 -13.16 6.70
N LEU A 271 0.60 -14.32 7.36
CA LEU A 271 1.59 -15.38 7.07
C LEU A 271 1.23 -16.18 5.81
N ARG A 272 -0.02 -16.13 5.37
CA ARG A 272 -0.51 -16.80 4.15
C ARG A 272 -0.57 -15.89 2.93
N ARG A 273 -0.33 -14.58 3.10
CA ARG A 273 -0.31 -13.63 1.98
C ARG A 273 0.85 -13.95 1.04
N ILE A 274 0.56 -13.85 -0.25
CA ILE A 274 1.59 -13.92 -1.28
C ILE A 274 2.63 -12.82 -1.08
N THR A 275 3.92 -13.10 -1.33
CA THR A 275 4.97 -12.10 -1.29
C THR A 275 4.92 -11.19 -2.53
N ALA A 276 5.59 -10.02 -2.49
CA ALA A 276 5.68 -9.15 -3.66
C ALA A 276 6.35 -9.84 -4.87
N ARG A 277 7.38 -10.68 -4.62
CA ARG A 277 8.08 -11.44 -5.65
C ARG A 277 7.20 -12.51 -6.28
N GLU A 278 6.46 -13.27 -5.48
CA GLU A 278 5.50 -14.26 -5.98
C GLU A 278 4.34 -13.58 -6.74
N ALA A 279 3.87 -12.43 -6.26
CA ALA A 279 2.83 -11.67 -6.93
C ALA A 279 3.26 -11.14 -8.31
N LEU A 280 4.54 -10.75 -8.49
CA LEU A 280 5.09 -10.39 -9.80
C LEU A 280 5.11 -11.57 -10.79
N GLN A 281 5.21 -12.80 -10.29
CA GLN A 281 5.18 -14.01 -11.11
C GLN A 281 3.76 -14.50 -11.40
N HIS A 282 2.73 -13.81 -10.89
CA HIS A 282 1.36 -14.22 -11.09
C HIS A 282 0.94 -14.17 -12.57
N PRO A 283 0.12 -15.12 -13.06
CA PRO A 283 -0.34 -15.16 -14.46
C PRO A 283 -0.97 -13.84 -14.95
N TRP A 284 -1.57 -13.07 -14.05
CA TRP A 284 -2.17 -11.77 -14.38
C TRP A 284 -1.18 -10.74 -14.95
N PHE A 285 0.11 -10.86 -14.66
CA PHE A 285 1.18 -10.00 -15.19
C PHE A 285 1.93 -10.62 -16.38
N SER A 286 1.50 -11.77 -16.91
CA SER A 286 2.24 -12.55 -17.92
C SER A 286 2.08 -12.06 -19.36
N ASP A 287 1.30 -11.02 -19.61
CA ASP A 287 0.97 -10.41 -20.92
C ASP A 287 1.44 -8.96 -21.06
#